data_AF-A0A9D8WGT0-F1
#
_entry.id   AF-A0A9D8WGT0-F1
#
_cell.length_a   1.000
_cell.length_b   1.000
_cell.length_c   1.000
_cell.angle_alpha   90.00
_cell.angle_beta   90.00
_cell.angle_gamma   90.00
#
_symmetry.space_group_name_H-M   'P 1'
#
loop_
_entity.id
_entity.type
_entity.pdbx_description
1 polymer ?
#
loop_
_entity_poly.entity_id
_entity_poly.type
_entity_poly.pdbx_seq_one_letter_code
_entity_poly.pdbx_strand_id
1 'polypeptide(L)'
;MTSHFRERKGTVMTEDAGAGMKARLRADLLAAMKAGRKDEVRLLRALVAAIDNAGAPPAPARDPLAPPHGHAAGTAEVPRLALTGAQLQALLLAEIGEREQAAAGLARHGEAARAEALHEEVRLVRRYLPALSR
;
A
#
# COMPACT_ATOMS: atom_id res chain seq x y z
N MET A 1 -27.33 27.35 -34.27
CA MET A 1 -27.38 25.90 -34.01
C MET A 1 -26.10 25.47 -33.30
N THR A 2 -26.22 25.49 -31.97
CA THR A 2 -25.55 24.66 -30.96
C THR A 2 -24.03 24.46 -31.03
N SER A 3 -23.32 25.42 -30.43
CA SER A 3 -22.09 25.15 -29.69
C SER A 3 -22.40 24.21 -28.51
N HIS A 4 -21.89 22.98 -28.52
CA HIS A 4 -21.72 22.20 -27.29
C HIS A 4 -20.25 22.20 -26.86
N PHE A 5 -19.94 23.36 -26.28
CA PHE A 5 -18.89 23.63 -25.34
C PHE A 5 -18.89 22.58 -24.21
N ARG A 6 -17.82 21.78 -24.18
CA ARG A 6 -17.08 21.38 -22.97
C ARG A 6 -17.95 20.88 -21.81
N GLU A 7 -18.21 19.57 -21.78
CA GLU A 7 -18.44 18.86 -20.52
C GLU A 7 -17.13 18.86 -19.72
N ARG A 8 -16.90 19.93 -18.95
CA ARG A 8 -16.13 19.81 -17.70
C ARG A 8 -16.96 18.95 -16.77
N LYS A 9 -16.76 17.62 -16.80
CA LYS A 9 -17.23 16.76 -15.72
C LYS A 9 -16.52 17.20 -14.45
N GLY A 10 -17.31 17.82 -13.58
CA GLY A 10 -16.89 18.34 -12.30
C GLY A 10 -16.36 17.24 -11.40
N THR A 11 -15.30 17.59 -10.68
CA THR A 11 -15.17 17.33 -9.25
C THR A 11 -15.25 15.86 -8.82
N VAL A 12 -14.18 15.12 -9.08
CA VAL A 12 -13.64 14.16 -8.09
C VAL A 12 -12.40 14.80 -7.48
N MET A 13 -12.63 15.88 -6.71
CA MET A 13 -11.66 16.43 -5.75
C MET A 13 -11.86 15.80 -4.37
N THR A 14 -12.32 14.55 -4.32
CA THR A 14 -12.02 13.70 -3.16
C THR A 14 -10.64 13.15 -3.45
N GLU A 15 -9.62 13.81 -2.91
CA GLU A 15 -8.22 13.40 -3.00
C GLU A 15 -8.14 11.89 -2.81
N ASP A 16 -7.67 11.15 -3.83
CA ASP A 16 -7.35 9.74 -3.67
C ASP A 16 -6.21 9.67 -2.63
N ALA A 17 -6.59 9.49 -1.37
CA ALA A 17 -5.67 9.43 -0.25
C ALA A 17 -4.64 8.32 -0.47
N GLY A 18 -5.02 7.26 -1.19
CA GLY A 18 -4.11 6.23 -1.69
C GLY A 18 -3.08 6.77 -2.66
N ALA A 19 -3.47 7.56 -3.66
CA ALA A 19 -2.53 8.20 -4.59
C ALA A 19 -1.59 9.18 -3.90
N GLY A 20 -2.11 10.03 -3.00
CA GLY A 20 -1.31 10.98 -2.21
C GLY A 20 -0.28 10.26 -1.32
N MET A 21 -0.71 9.21 -0.61
CA MET A 21 0.19 8.40 0.21
C MET A 21 1.23 7.66 -0.62
N LYS A 22 0.84 7.11 -1.78
CA LYS A 22 1.78 6.45 -2.69
C LYS A 22 2.84 7.41 -3.23
N ALA A 23 2.46 8.64 -3.56
CA ALA A 23 3.42 9.66 -3.99
C ALA A 23 4.44 9.95 -2.87
N ARG A 24 3.96 10.11 -1.63
CA ARG A 24 4.82 10.30 -0.46
C ARG A 24 5.77 9.12 -0.22
N LEU A 25 5.26 7.89 -0.20
CA LEU A 25 6.05 6.68 -0.03
C LEU A 25 7.11 6.52 -1.13
N ARG A 26 6.79 6.87 -2.38
CA ARG A 26 7.74 6.83 -3.49
C ARG A 26 8.84 7.90 -3.36
N ALA A 27 8.50 9.09 -2.89
CA ALA A 27 9.50 10.13 -2.61
C ALA A 27 10.47 9.70 -1.49
N ASP A 28 9.94 9.15 -0.40
CA ASP A 28 10.76 8.65 0.71
C ASP A 28 11.59 7.43 0.30
N LEU A 29 11.06 6.56 -0.58
CA LEU A 29 11.80 5.44 -1.14
C LEU A 29 13.03 5.92 -1.91
N LEU A 30 12.89 6.95 -2.75
CA LEU A 30 14.02 7.55 -3.47
C LEU A 30 15.06 8.13 -2.50
N ALA A 31 14.60 8.80 -1.43
CA ALA A 31 15.49 9.33 -0.40
C ALA A 31 16.23 8.21 0.37
N ALA A 32 15.54 7.11 0.71
CA ALA A 32 16.12 5.94 1.37
C ALA A 32 17.13 5.21 0.47
N MET A 33 16.83 5.07 -0.82
CA MET A 33 17.76 4.52 -1.81
C MET A 33 19.03 5.37 -1.92
N LYS A 34 18.90 6.70 -1.98
CA LYS A 34 20.04 7.62 -2.04
C LYS A 34 20.90 7.56 -0.76
N ALA A 35 20.27 7.35 0.39
CA ALA A 35 20.93 7.21 1.68
C ALA A 35 21.47 5.78 1.96
N GLY A 36 21.23 4.81 1.08
CA GLY A 36 21.68 3.42 1.28
C GLY A 36 20.95 2.66 2.40
N ARG A 37 19.79 3.15 2.86
CA ARG A 37 19.01 2.56 3.98
C ARG A 37 18.21 1.34 3.50
N LYS A 38 18.87 0.18 3.36
CA LYS A 38 18.32 -1.02 2.71
C LYS A 38 17.02 -1.54 3.36
N ASP A 39 16.94 -1.53 4.68
CA ASP A 39 15.76 -2.03 5.41
C ASP A 39 14.54 -1.13 5.17
N GLU A 40 14.74 0.18 5.20
CA GLU A 40 13.71 1.16 4.87
C GLU A 40 13.27 1.09 3.41
N VAL A 41 14.20 0.86 2.48
CA VAL A 41 13.87 0.60 1.07
C VAL A 41 12.98 -0.62 0.92
N ARG A 42 13.28 -1.72 1.64
CA ARG A 42 12.46 -2.95 1.62
C ARG A 42 11.06 -2.67 2.17
N LEU A 43 10.97 -1.99 3.31
CA LEU A 43 9.69 -1.66 3.92
C LEU A 43 8.83 -0.77 3.02
N LEU A 44 9.40 0.31 2.49
CA LEU A 44 8.68 1.26 1.65
C LEU A 44 8.16 0.60 0.36
N ARG A 45 8.93 -0.33 -0.24
CA ARG A 45 8.45 -1.12 -1.38
C ARG A 45 7.28 -2.02 -1.01
N ALA A 46 7.33 -2.67 0.15
CA ALA A 46 6.23 -3.51 0.63
C ALA A 46 4.95 -2.68 0.85
N LEU A 47 5.05 -1.51 1.47
CA LEU A 47 3.91 -0.61 1.68
C LEU A 47 3.30 -0.11 0.37
N VAL A 48 4.13 0.27 -0.62
CA VAL A 48 3.63 0.66 -1.95
C VAL A 48 2.88 -0.49 -2.60
N ALA A 49 3.42 -1.72 -2.52
CA ALA A 49 2.76 -2.91 -3.06
C ALA A 49 1.45 -3.23 -2.34
N ALA A 50 1.40 -3.10 -1.01
CA ALA A 50 0.18 -3.30 -0.22
C ALA A 50 -0.92 -2.31 -0.63
N ILE A 51 -0.58 -1.03 -0.84
CA ILE A 51 -1.54 -0.02 -1.30
C ILE A 51 -1.97 -0.28 -2.75
N ASP A 52 -1.06 -0.68 -3.62
CA ASP A 52 -1.41 -1.04 -5.00
C ASP A 52 -2.31 -2.30 -5.05
N ASN A 53 -2.10 -3.27 -4.14
CA ASN A 53 -2.97 -4.45 -3.98
C ASN A 53 -4.34 -4.10 -3.39
N ALA A 54 -4.41 -3.19 -2.42
CA ALA A 54 -5.67 -2.76 -1.82
C ALA A 54 -6.54 -1.94 -2.79
N GLY A 55 -5.91 -1.26 -3.76
CA GLY A 55 -6.59 -0.62 -4.88
C GLY A 55 -6.91 -1.57 -6.04
N ALA A 56 -6.50 -2.83 -5.98
CA ALA A 56 -6.82 -3.83 -6.98
C ALA A 56 -8.26 -4.34 -6.79
N PRO A 57 -9.01 -4.58 -7.87
CA PRO A 57 -10.30 -5.26 -7.79
C PRO A 57 -10.13 -6.67 -7.19
N PRO A 58 -11.16 -7.24 -6.53
CA PRO A 58 -11.13 -8.63 -6.13
C PRO A 58 -10.92 -9.50 -7.37
N ALA A 59 -9.78 -10.18 -7.45
CA ALA A 59 -9.54 -11.14 -8.52
C ALA A 59 -10.63 -12.24 -8.43
N PRO A 60 -11.20 -12.68 -9.56
CA PRO A 60 -12.07 -13.85 -9.54
C PRO A 60 -11.28 -15.01 -8.93
N ALA A 61 -11.87 -15.69 -7.95
CA ALA A 61 -11.26 -16.79 -7.22
C ALA A 61 -10.57 -17.75 -8.21
N ARG A 62 -9.25 -17.90 -8.07
CA ARG A 62 -8.49 -18.86 -8.85
C ARG A 62 -8.97 -20.26 -8.44
N ASP A 63 -9.67 -20.90 -9.36
CA ASP A 63 -10.01 -22.32 -9.28
C ASP A 63 -8.72 -23.14 -9.09
N PRO A 64 -8.60 -23.98 -8.04
CA PRO A 64 -7.41 -24.81 -7.79
C PRO A 64 -7.12 -25.85 -8.89
N LEU A 65 -8.04 -26.06 -9.83
CA LEU A 65 -7.92 -27.08 -10.89
C LEU A 65 -7.33 -26.57 -12.22
N ALA A 66 -6.93 -25.30 -12.31
CA ALA A 66 -6.38 -24.76 -13.55
C ALA A 66 -4.89 -25.17 -13.75
N PRO A 67 -4.53 -25.78 -14.90
CA PRO A 67 -3.14 -26.13 -15.20
C PRO A 67 -2.25 -24.88 -15.32
N PRO A 68 -0.93 -24.99 -15.05
CA PRO A 68 -0.02 -23.84 -14.96
C PRO A 68 0.43 -23.35 -16.35
N HIS A 69 -0.50 -23.03 -17.26
CA HIS A 69 -0.17 -22.49 -18.58
C HIS A 69 -1.18 -21.40 -18.96
N GLY A 70 -0.72 -20.15 -19.05
CA GLY A 70 -1.54 -19.06 -19.59
C GLY A 70 -1.21 -17.66 -19.06
N HIS A 71 0.04 -17.21 -19.17
CA HIS A 71 0.34 -15.77 -19.17
C HIS A 71 -0.13 -15.15 -20.50
N ALA A 72 -1.44 -15.06 -20.70
CA ALA A 72 -2.05 -14.27 -21.76
C ALA A 72 -3.55 -14.13 -21.50
N ALA A 73 -3.96 -13.22 -20.61
CA ALA A 73 -5.34 -12.80 -20.54
C ALA A 73 -5.47 -11.39 -19.95
N GLY A 74 -5.70 -10.43 -20.83
CA GLY A 74 -6.46 -9.23 -20.51
C GLY A 74 -5.63 -8.06 -19.97
N THR A 75 -5.33 -7.14 -20.87
CA THR A 75 -5.24 -5.69 -20.62
C THR A 75 -6.59 -5.16 -20.11
N ALA A 76 -7.10 -5.72 -19.01
CA ALA A 76 -8.13 -5.08 -18.24
C ALA A 76 -7.39 -4.08 -17.35
N GLU A 77 -7.23 -2.84 -17.84
CA GLU A 77 -7.10 -1.70 -16.95
C GLU A 77 -8.39 -1.64 -16.13
N VAL A 78 -8.46 -2.49 -15.09
CA VAL A 78 -9.56 -2.43 -14.14
C VAL A 78 -9.39 -1.11 -13.39
N PRO A 79 -10.45 -0.29 -13.26
CA PRO A 79 -10.35 0.96 -12.54
C PRO A 79 -9.81 0.68 -11.14
N ARG A 80 -8.58 1.16 -10.86
CA ARG A 80 -8.02 1.08 -9.51
C ARG A 80 -8.99 1.80 -8.58
N LEU A 81 -9.45 1.11 -7.54
CA LEU A 81 -10.34 1.72 -6.57
C LEU A 81 -9.56 2.79 -5.81
N ALA A 82 -10.06 4.02 -5.83
CA ALA A 82 -9.50 5.09 -5.01
C ALA A 82 -9.63 4.68 -3.55
N LEU A 83 -8.51 4.62 -2.83
CA LEU A 83 -8.53 4.26 -1.42
C LEU A 83 -8.92 5.49 -0.62
N THR A 84 -10.01 5.36 0.13
CA THR A 84 -10.38 6.38 1.12
C THR A 84 -9.35 6.46 2.24
N GLY A 85 -9.25 7.59 2.92
CA GLY A 85 -8.35 7.75 4.07
C GLY A 85 -8.58 6.69 5.16
N ALA A 86 -9.84 6.28 5.38
CA ALA A 86 -10.19 5.23 6.33
C ALA A 86 -9.71 3.84 5.90
N GLN A 87 -9.83 3.49 4.61
CA GLN A 87 -9.30 2.22 4.07
C GLN A 87 -7.77 2.19 4.13
N LEU A 88 -7.12 3.31 3.80
CA LEU A 88 -5.67 3.44 3.93
C LEU A 88 -5.22 3.30 5.39
N GLN A 89 -5.94 3.92 6.32
CA GLN A 89 -5.66 3.77 7.76
C GLN A 89 -5.83 2.32 8.23
N ALA A 90 -6.94 1.67 7.85
CA ALA A 90 -7.17 0.27 8.21
C ALA A 90 -6.07 -0.65 7.67
N LEU A 91 -5.61 -0.42 6.44
CA LEU A 91 -4.48 -1.14 5.85
C LEU A 91 -3.19 -0.94 6.65
N LEU A 92 -2.82 0.32 6.95
CA LEU A 92 -1.60 0.61 7.70
C LEU A 92 -1.65 0.07 9.14
N LEU A 93 -2.82 0.08 9.78
CA LEU A 93 -3.02 -0.52 11.10
C LEU A 93 -2.89 -2.04 11.06
N ALA A 94 -3.39 -2.69 10.00
CA ALA A 94 -3.20 -4.13 9.80
C ALA A 94 -1.71 -4.49 9.64
N GLU A 95 -0.98 -3.74 8.81
CA GLU A 95 0.47 -3.93 8.59
C GLU A 95 1.30 -3.72 9.87
N ILE A 96 0.88 -2.80 10.75
CA ILE A 96 1.46 -2.62 12.08
C ILE A 96 1.19 -3.85 12.95
N GLY A 97 -0.07 -4.30 13.02
CA GLY A 97 -0.47 -5.43 13.84
C GLY A 97 0.20 -6.74 13.43
N GLU A 98 0.40 -6.98 12.13
CA GLU A 98 1.13 -8.15 11.63
C GLU A 98 2.60 -8.14 12.06
N ARG A 99 3.27 -6.98 11.99
CA ARG A 99 4.68 -6.84 12.42
C ARG A 99 4.85 -6.94 13.93
N GLU A 100 3.91 -6.40 14.70
CA GLU A 100 3.92 -6.54 16.17
C GLU A 100 3.74 -8.01 16.57
N GLN A 101 2.84 -8.75 15.91
CA GLN A 101 2.68 -10.19 16.14
C GLN A 101 3.93 -10.98 15.74
N ALA A 102 4.54 -10.67 14.59
CA ALA A 102 5.78 -11.30 14.16
C ALA A 102 6.94 -11.01 15.13
N ALA A 103 7.07 -9.78 15.63
CA ALA A 103 8.06 -9.39 16.62
C ALA A 103 7.87 -10.16 17.94
N ALA A 104 6.63 -10.27 18.42
CA ALA A 104 6.31 -11.05 19.61
C ALA A 104 6.66 -12.54 19.42
N GLY A 105 6.39 -13.11 18.24
CA GLY A 105 6.79 -14.47 17.88
C GLY A 105 8.32 -14.64 17.96
N LEU A 106 9.07 -13.77 17.31
CA LEU A 106 10.54 -13.81 17.28
C LEU A 106 11.15 -13.63 18.68
N ALA A 107 10.62 -12.72 19.48
CA ALA A 107 11.07 -12.51 20.85
C ALA A 107 10.89 -13.78 21.71
N ARG A 108 9.76 -14.50 21.55
CA ARG A 108 9.52 -15.78 22.23
C ARG A 108 10.46 -16.88 21.79
N HIS A 109 11.00 -16.81 20.57
CA HIS A 109 12.00 -17.73 20.03
C HIS A 109 13.45 -17.31 20.35
N GLY A 110 13.66 -16.24 21.13
CA GLY A 110 15.00 -15.75 21.51
C GLY A 110 15.66 -14.87 20.44
N GLU A 111 14.96 -14.52 19.37
CA GLU A 111 15.47 -13.68 18.28
C GLU A 111 15.23 -12.18 18.56
N ALA A 112 15.64 -11.69 19.73
CA ALA A 112 15.36 -10.33 20.20
C ALA A 112 15.85 -9.22 19.24
N ALA A 113 17.00 -9.41 18.58
CA ALA A 113 17.52 -8.44 17.61
C ALA A 113 16.62 -8.30 16.36
N ARG A 114 16.00 -9.40 15.92
CA ARG A 114 15.06 -9.38 14.78
C ARG A 114 13.69 -8.85 15.21
N ALA A 115 13.27 -9.11 16.45
CA ALA A 115 12.09 -8.47 17.02
C ALA A 115 12.24 -6.94 17.12
N GLU A 116 13.42 -6.45 17.53
CA GLU A 116 13.70 -5.01 17.58
C GLU A 116 13.69 -4.37 16.18
N ALA A 117 14.24 -5.06 15.17
CA ALA A 117 14.19 -4.60 13.78
C ALA A 117 12.73 -4.44 13.29
N LEU A 118 11.84 -5.36 13.65
CA LEU A 118 10.42 -5.23 13.33
C LEU A 118 9.74 -4.09 14.10
N HIS A 119 10.16 -3.81 15.34
CA HIS A 119 9.67 -2.64 16.08
C HIS A 119 10.12 -1.32 15.44
N GLU A 120 11.34 -1.25 14.90
CA GLU A 120 11.78 -0.11 14.10
C GLU A 120 10.95 0.06 12.82
N GLU A 121 10.64 -1.04 12.12
CA GLU A 121 9.72 -0.99 10.98
C GLU A 121 8.35 -0.45 11.39
N VAL A 122 7.77 -0.93 12.50
CA VAL A 122 6.49 -0.41 13.04
C VAL A 122 6.56 1.09 13.32
N ARG A 123 7.64 1.56 13.96
CA ARG A 123 7.86 3.00 14.21
C ARG A 123 7.86 3.79 12.91
N LEU A 124 8.48 3.25 11.86
CA LEU A 124 8.52 3.87 10.54
C LEU A 124 7.14 3.87 9.86
N VAL A 125 6.39 2.75 9.88
CA VAL A 125 5.02 2.68 9.32
C VAL A 125 4.08 3.69 10.00
N ARG A 126 4.19 3.86 11.33
CA ARG A 126 3.38 4.83 12.08
C ARG A 126 3.54 6.28 11.60
N ARG A 127 4.68 6.64 10.99
CA ARG A 127 4.91 7.96 10.37
C ARG A 127 4.09 8.21 9.11
N TYR A 128 3.45 7.17 8.58
CA TYR A 128 2.56 7.22 7.42
C TYR A 128 1.10 7.11 7.80
N LEU A 129 0.75 6.95 9.07
CA LEU A 129 -0.64 7.02 9.48
C LEU A 129 -1.19 8.41 9.13
N PRO A 130 -2.31 8.50 8.39
CA PRO A 130 -2.92 9.79 8.13
C PRO A 130 -3.26 10.44 9.48
N ALA A 131 -2.82 11.69 9.66
CA ALA A 131 -3.30 12.50 10.78
C ALA A 131 -4.82 12.60 10.63
N LEU A 132 -5.57 12.19 11.65
CA LEU A 132 -7.03 12.23 11.68
C LEU A 132 -7.52 13.57 11.11
N SER A 133 -8.00 13.58 9.86
CA SER A 133 -8.89 14.63 9.41
C SER A 133 -10.23 14.34 10.10
N ARG A 134 -10.51 15.09 11.16
CA ARG A 134 -11.84 15.22 11.76
C ARG A 134 -12.87 15.66 10.73
#